data_AF-A0A2G9S0X1-F1
#
_entry.id   AF-A0A2G9S0X1-F1
#
_cell.length_a   1.000
_cell.length_b   1.000
_cell.length_c   1.000
_cell.angle_alpha   90.00
_cell.angle_beta   90.00
_cell.angle_gamma   90.00
#
_symmetry.space_group_name_H-M   'P 1'
#
loop_
_entity.id
_entity.type
_entity.pdbx_description
1 polymer ?
#
loop_
_entity_poly.entity_id
_entity_poly.type
_entity_poly.pdbx_seq_one_letter_code
_entity_poly.pdbx_strand_id
1 'polypeptide(L)'
;MGRISISCLLPASWHFSLSPGGCPRALNTTLRQLVIIGIVAAILFLLLYSLLLVRTKYSRSQRDRKYQRYLAHVTDMEATDTNNPNLNYGVVVDCGSSGSRIFVYCWPRHNGNPHDLLDIKQMRDQNRKTVVMKIKP
;
A
#
# COMPACT_ATOMS: atom_id res chain seq x y z
N MET A 1 -20.38 55.45 -20.18
CA MET A 1 -19.51 54.63 -21.06
C MET A 1 -18.22 55.40 -21.28
N GLY A 2 -17.17 55.11 -20.51
CA GLY A 2 -15.89 55.80 -20.62
C GLY A 2 -15.03 55.19 -21.72
N ARG A 3 -14.57 56.00 -22.68
CA ARG A 3 -13.54 55.62 -23.65
C ARG A 3 -12.19 56.00 -23.04
N ILE A 4 -11.28 55.03 -22.91
CA ILE A 4 -9.91 55.30 -22.48
C ILE A 4 -9.11 55.65 -23.74
N SER A 5 -8.55 56.85 -23.79
CA SER A 5 -7.69 57.33 -24.87
C SER A 5 -6.31 57.62 -24.29
N ILE A 6 -5.27 56.98 -24.84
CA ILE A 6 -3.87 57.25 -24.50
C ILE A 6 -3.23 57.88 -25.73
N SER A 7 -2.80 59.13 -25.61
CA SER A 7 -2.11 59.88 -26.65
C SER A 7 -0.70 60.22 -26.16
N CYS A 8 0.31 59.65 -26.80
CA CYS A 8 1.71 60.06 -26.61
C CYS A 8 2.10 61.03 -27.74
N LEU A 9 2.69 62.16 -27.35
CA LEU A 9 3.16 63.24 -28.24
C LEU A 9 4.48 62.83 -28.93
N LEU A 10 4.38 62.24 -30.12
CA LEU A 10 5.45 62.16 -31.11
C LEU A 10 4.86 62.46 -32.51
N PRO A 11 5.62 63.02 -33.46
CA PRO A 11 5.09 63.65 -34.66
C PRO A 11 4.74 62.59 -35.72
N ALA A 12 3.57 61.96 -35.57
CA ALA A 12 2.73 61.27 -36.56
C ALA A 12 1.74 60.36 -35.81
N SER A 13 0.67 60.95 -35.27
CA SER A 13 -0.28 60.27 -34.40
C SER A 13 -1.21 59.35 -35.20
N TRP A 14 -0.94 58.04 -35.17
CA TRP A 14 -1.93 57.02 -35.49
C TRP A 14 -2.88 56.85 -34.30
N HIS A 15 -4.13 57.28 -34.45
CA HIS A 15 -5.15 57.09 -33.41
C HIS A 15 -5.73 55.67 -33.51
N PHE A 16 -5.24 54.75 -32.68
CA PHE A 16 -5.89 53.45 -32.49
C PHE A 16 -6.98 53.56 -31.42
N SER A 17 -8.24 53.48 -31.84
CA SER A 17 -9.40 53.45 -30.94
C SER A 17 -9.91 52.01 -30.81
N LEU A 18 -9.64 51.36 -29.68
CA LEU A 18 -10.22 50.06 -29.36
C LEU A 18 -11.62 50.27 -28.74
N SER A 19 -12.67 50.01 -29.53
CA SER A 19 -14.04 49.96 -29.02
C SER A 19 -14.26 48.63 -28.28
N PRO A 20 -14.72 48.62 -27.02
CA PRO A 20 -15.01 47.37 -26.30
C PRO A 20 -16.21 46.60 -26.87
N GLY A 21 -16.95 47.19 -27.82
CA GLY A 21 -18.13 46.58 -28.45
C GLY A 21 -17.84 45.65 -29.63
N GLY A 22 -16.57 45.40 -29.97
CA GLY A 22 -16.17 44.74 -31.21
C GLY A 22 -15.27 43.50 -31.09
N CYS A 23 -15.18 42.84 -29.93
CA CYS A 23 -14.56 41.51 -29.88
C CYS A 23 -15.50 40.52 -30.58
N PRO A 24 -15.07 39.81 -31.64
CA PRO A 24 -15.96 38.94 -32.39
C PRO A 24 -16.43 37.80 -31.48
N ARG A 25 -17.75 37.56 -31.42
CA ARG A 25 -18.38 36.44 -30.71
C ARG A 25 -17.66 35.09 -30.92
N ALA A 26 -17.04 34.91 -32.09
CA ALA A 26 -16.23 33.75 -32.45
C ALA A 26 -15.01 33.51 -31.53
N LEU A 27 -14.29 34.56 -31.11
CA LEU A 27 -13.14 34.44 -30.18
C LEU A 27 -13.58 34.06 -28.77
N ASN A 28 -14.76 34.52 -28.34
CA ASN A 28 -15.30 34.17 -27.03
C ASN A 28 -15.74 32.69 -26.99
N THR A 29 -16.35 32.18 -28.07
CA THR A 29 -16.69 30.76 -28.19
C THR A 29 -15.46 29.85 -28.23
N THR A 30 -14.38 30.24 -28.92
CA THR A 30 -13.15 29.44 -28.97
C THR A 30 -12.41 29.44 -27.64
N LEU A 31 -12.32 30.59 -26.95
CA LEU A 31 -11.75 30.66 -25.60
C LEU A 31 -12.55 29.84 -24.60
N ARG A 32 -13.89 29.91 -24.64
CA ARG A 32 -14.76 29.09 -23.78
C ARG A 32 -14.58 27.59 -24.04
N GLN A 33 -14.41 27.18 -25.30
CA GLN A 33 -14.14 25.78 -25.65
C GLN A 33 -12.76 25.33 -25.15
N LEU A 34 -11.72 26.15 -25.28
CA LEU A 34 -10.39 25.85 -24.75
C LEU A 34 -10.38 25.71 -23.22
N VAL A 35 -11.12 26.56 -22.50
CA VAL A 35 -11.28 26.45 -21.04
C VAL A 35 -11.98 25.14 -20.66
N ILE A 36 -13.04 24.76 -21.36
CA ILE A 36 -13.75 23.49 -21.10
C ILE A 36 -12.84 22.30 -21.35
N ILE A 37 -12.08 22.29 -22.45
CA ILE A 37 -11.12 21.22 -22.75
C ILE A 37 -10.03 21.15 -21.66
N GLY A 38 -9.52 22.30 -21.21
CA GLY A 38 -8.56 22.37 -20.11
C GLY A 38 -9.11 21.80 -18.80
N ILE A 39 -10.37 22.09 -18.46
CA ILE A 39 -11.03 21.53 -17.28
C ILE A 39 -11.20 20.02 -17.41
N VAL A 40 -11.67 19.52 -18.56
CA VAL A 40 -11.82 18.08 -18.80
C VAL A 40 -10.48 17.36 -18.72
N ALA A 41 -9.42 17.94 -19.31
CA ALA A 41 -8.07 17.40 -19.25
C ALA A 41 -7.54 17.37 -17.81
N ALA A 42 -7.78 18.42 -17.02
CA ALA A 42 -7.40 18.48 -15.62
C ALA A 42 -8.13 17.42 -14.78
N ILE A 43 -9.43 17.22 -15.00
CA ILE A 43 -10.22 16.19 -14.32
C ILE A 43 -9.69 14.79 -14.69
N LEU A 44 -9.43 14.54 -15.98
CA LEU A 44 -8.88 13.28 -16.44
C LEU A 44 -7.49 13.01 -15.81
N PHE A 45 -6.65 14.03 -15.76
CA PHE A 45 -5.33 13.94 -15.13
C PHE A 45 -5.43 13.62 -13.64
N LEU A 46 -6.32 14.29 -12.91
CA LEU A 46 -6.56 14.02 -11.49
C LEU A 46 -7.08 12.60 -11.25
N LEU A 47 -7.99 12.12 -12.09
CA LEU A 47 -8.50 10.75 -12.02
C LEU A 47 -7.37 9.74 -12.25
N LEU A 48 -6.56 9.91 -13.29
CA LEU A 48 -5.42 9.04 -13.57
C LEU A 48 -4.40 9.06 -12.43
N TYR A 49 -4.09 10.23 -11.89
CA TYR A 49 -3.18 10.38 -10.75
C TYR A 49 -3.70 9.64 -9.50
N SER A 50 -5.00 9.78 -9.19
CA SER A 50 -5.61 9.07 -8.06
C SER A 50 -5.55 7.54 -8.23
N LEU A 51 -5.79 7.02 -9.44
CA LEU A 51 -5.67 5.60 -9.74
C LEU A 51 -4.24 5.08 -9.56
N LEU A 52 -3.24 5.86 -9.98
CA LEU A 52 -1.83 5.52 -9.79
C LEU A 52 -1.45 5.51 -8.29
N LEU A 53 -1.94 6.48 -7.51
CA LEU A 53 -1.71 6.50 -6.06
C LEU A 53 -2.36 5.31 -5.35
N VAL A 54 -3.60 4.96 -5.70
CA VAL A 54 -4.28 3.79 -5.12
C VAL A 54 -3.54 2.51 -5.48
N ARG A 55 -3.14 2.34 -6.75
CA ARG A 55 -2.40 1.16 -7.21
C ARG A 55 -1.05 1.02 -6.51
N THR A 56 -0.29 2.10 -6.36
CA THR A 56 1.01 2.09 -5.67
C THR A 56 0.86 1.82 -4.18
N LYS A 57 -0.15 2.41 -3.52
CA LYS A 57 -0.47 2.16 -2.11
C LYS A 57 -0.87 0.70 -1.87
N TYR A 58 -1.75 0.15 -2.70
CA TYR A 58 -2.18 -1.24 -2.60
C TYR A 58 -1.01 -2.22 -2.82
N SER A 59 -0.19 -1.97 -3.85
CA SER A 59 1.00 -2.76 -4.13
C SER A 59 2.01 -2.71 -2.98
N ARG A 60 2.24 -1.53 -2.39
CA ARG A 60 3.11 -1.35 -1.22
C ARG A 60 2.59 -2.13 -0.01
N SER A 61 1.31 -1.96 0.33
CA SER A 61 0.68 -2.67 1.45
C SER A 61 0.75 -4.20 1.28
N GLN A 62 0.57 -4.71 0.07
CA GLN A 62 0.71 -6.14 -0.20
C GLN A 62 2.15 -6.63 0.00
N ARG A 63 3.15 -5.86 -0.44
CA ARG A 63 4.58 -6.17 -0.21
C ARG A 63 4.93 -6.14 1.27
N ASP A 64 4.46 -5.12 2.00
CA ASP A 64 4.70 -4.99 3.44
C ASP A 64 4.12 -6.19 4.19
N ARG A 65 2.90 -6.64 3.85
CA ARG A 65 2.31 -7.84 4.47
C ARG A 65 3.11 -9.12 4.19
N LYS A 66 3.66 -9.27 2.97
CA LYS A 66 4.55 -10.40 2.65
C LYS A 66 5.84 -10.32 3.47
N TYR A 67 6.42 -9.13 3.58
CA TYR A 67 7.64 -8.90 4.35
C TYR A 67 7.45 -9.18 5.85
N GLN A 68 6.33 -8.74 6.42
CA GLN A 68 5.98 -9.01 7.82
C GLN A 68 5.84 -10.52 8.10
N ARG A 69 5.22 -11.29 7.19
CA ARG A 69 5.16 -12.76 7.33
C ARG A 69 6.54 -13.40 7.24
N TYR A 70 7.40 -12.91 6.35
CA TYR A 70 8.77 -13.39 6.25
C TYR A 70 9.54 -13.13 7.55
N LEU A 71 9.45 -11.92 8.10
CA LEU A 71 10.06 -11.59 9.39
C LEU A 71 9.52 -12.47 10.52
N ALA A 72 8.21 -12.70 10.58
CA ALA A 72 7.62 -13.60 11.58
C ALA A 72 8.19 -15.02 11.48
N HIS A 73 8.36 -15.56 10.26
CA HIS A 73 9.00 -16.87 10.08
C HIS A 73 10.46 -16.91 10.55
N VAL A 74 11.20 -15.81 10.38
CA VAL A 74 12.58 -15.71 10.89
C VAL A 74 12.59 -15.65 12.42
N THR A 75 11.67 -14.90 13.04
CA THR A 75 11.53 -14.88 14.51
C THR A 75 11.14 -16.25 15.05
N ASP A 76 10.32 -17.02 14.33
CA ASP A 76 9.98 -18.42 14.65
C ASP A 76 11.17 -19.38 14.53
N MET A 77 12.35 -18.90 14.06
CA MET A 77 13.60 -19.66 14.08
C MET A 77 14.34 -19.57 15.41
N GLU A 78 13.94 -18.69 16.32
CA GLU A 78 14.59 -18.54 17.63
C GLU A 78 14.28 -19.70 18.58
N ALA A 79 15.14 -19.91 19.58
CA ALA A 79 14.99 -20.97 20.56
C ALA A 79 13.71 -20.77 21.39
N THR A 80 13.00 -21.86 21.69
CA THR A 80 11.79 -21.79 22.51
C THR A 80 12.16 -21.47 23.96
N ASP A 81 11.60 -20.40 24.52
CA ASP A 81 11.80 -20.04 25.93
C ASP A 81 11.02 -21.00 26.85
N THR A 82 11.72 -21.98 27.39
CA THR A 82 11.17 -22.99 28.30
C THR A 82 10.81 -22.45 29.68
N ASN A 83 11.29 -21.25 30.04
CA ASN A 83 10.98 -20.63 31.34
C ASN A 83 9.67 -19.85 31.31
N ASN A 84 9.07 -19.64 30.14
CA ASN A 84 7.82 -18.91 30.01
C ASN A 84 6.62 -19.76 30.46
N PRO A 85 5.94 -19.41 31.57
CA PRO A 85 4.80 -20.19 32.08
C PRO A 85 3.55 -20.06 31.21
N ASN A 86 3.51 -19.11 30.28
CA ASN A 86 2.37 -18.93 29.37
C ASN A 86 2.46 -19.79 28.10
N LEU A 87 3.55 -20.56 27.95
CA LEU A 87 3.75 -21.44 26.83
C LEU A 87 3.17 -22.83 27.14
N ASN A 88 2.38 -23.35 26.21
CA ASN A 88 1.82 -24.69 26.28
C ASN A 88 2.55 -25.59 25.28
N TYR A 89 2.50 -26.90 25.51
CA TYR A 89 3.21 -27.90 24.71
C TYR A 89 2.28 -29.01 24.26
N GLY A 90 2.57 -29.56 23.08
CA GLY A 90 1.88 -30.73 22.53
C GLY A 90 2.88 -31.67 21.87
N VAL A 91 2.65 -32.96 22.00
CA VAL A 91 3.54 -34.00 21.45
C VAL A 91 2.74 -34.84 20.47
N VAL A 92 3.29 -35.02 19.28
CA VAL A 92 2.72 -35.90 18.24
C VAL A 92 3.71 -36.99 17.92
N VAL A 93 3.24 -38.24 17.94
CA VAL A 93 4.04 -39.42 17.56
C VAL A 93 3.46 -39.99 16.26
N ASP A 94 4.27 -39.95 15.20
CA ASP A 94 3.99 -40.55 13.90
C ASP A 94 4.55 -41.99 13.87
N CYS A 95 3.65 -42.98 13.92
CA CYS A 95 3.98 -44.40 13.99
C CYS A 95 3.94 -45.05 12.60
N GLY A 96 4.95 -44.77 11.78
CA GLY A 96 5.10 -45.38 10.46
C GLY A 96 5.75 -46.76 10.49
N SER A 97 5.47 -47.60 9.48
CA SER A 97 6.08 -48.94 9.35
C SER A 97 7.62 -48.90 9.22
N SER A 98 8.17 -47.82 8.66
CA SER A 98 9.62 -47.59 8.51
C SER A 98 10.28 -46.97 9.75
N GLY A 99 9.56 -46.85 10.85
CA GLY A 99 10.01 -46.25 12.11
C GLY A 99 9.08 -45.15 12.63
N SER A 100 9.30 -44.79 13.89
CA SER A 100 8.48 -43.81 14.61
C SER A 100 9.19 -42.46 14.73
N ARG A 101 8.44 -41.36 14.63
CA ARG A 101 8.94 -40.00 14.82
C ARG A 101 8.15 -39.28 15.91
N ILE A 102 8.83 -38.52 16.74
CA ILE A 102 8.21 -37.61 17.70
C ILE A 102 8.43 -36.18 17.25
N PHE A 103 7.37 -35.37 17.33
CA PHE A 103 7.38 -33.95 17.06
C PHE A 103 6.85 -33.23 18.28
N VAL A 104 7.60 -32.25 18.78
CA VAL A 104 7.15 -31.39 19.88
C VAL A 104 6.71 -30.04 19.32
N TYR A 105 5.52 -29.61 19.71
CA TYR A 105 4.91 -28.35 19.34
C TYR A 105 4.71 -27.50 20.59
N CYS A 106 4.71 -26.18 20.41
CA CYS A 106 4.40 -25.22 21.45
C CYS A 106 3.49 -24.11 20.90
N TRP A 107 2.70 -23.51 21.77
CA TRP A 107 1.87 -22.34 21.44
C TRP A 107 1.70 -21.43 22.67
N PRO A 108 1.62 -20.10 22.47
CA PRO A 108 1.33 -19.18 23.55
C PRO A 108 -0.12 -19.35 24.04
N ARG A 109 -0.42 -18.73 25.18
CA ARG A 109 -1.80 -18.58 25.65
C ARG A 109 -2.67 -17.96 24.55
N HIS A 110 -3.84 -18.56 24.32
CA HIS A 110 -4.81 -18.07 23.34
C HIS A 110 -5.26 -16.65 23.66
N ASN A 111 -5.48 -15.83 22.63
CA ASN A 111 -5.85 -14.42 22.79
C ASN A 111 -7.31 -14.20 23.24
N GLY A 112 -8.13 -15.27 23.28
CA GLY A 112 -9.53 -15.24 23.71
C GLY A 112 -10.53 -14.95 22.60
N ASN A 113 -10.08 -14.67 21.37
CA ASN A 113 -10.96 -14.44 20.22
C ASN A 113 -11.46 -15.79 19.66
N PRO A 114 -12.77 -16.08 19.65
CA PRO A 114 -13.30 -17.36 19.18
C PRO A 114 -13.09 -17.61 17.68
N HIS A 115 -12.73 -16.58 16.91
CA HIS A 115 -12.43 -16.71 15.48
C HIS A 115 -10.95 -17.02 15.18
N ASP A 116 -10.09 -16.94 16.20
CA ASP A 116 -8.67 -17.24 16.05
C ASP A 116 -8.38 -18.69 16.48
N LEU A 117 -7.38 -19.29 15.85
CA LEU A 117 -6.86 -20.60 16.22
C LEU A 117 -5.62 -20.44 17.09
N LEU A 118 -5.22 -21.53 17.75
CA LEU A 118 -3.94 -21.58 18.45
C LEU A 118 -2.78 -21.34 17.47
N ASP A 119 -1.84 -20.48 17.85
CA ASP A 119 -0.60 -20.23 17.11
C ASP A 119 0.41 -21.35 17.40
N ILE A 120 0.18 -22.53 16.80
CA ILE A 120 0.99 -23.73 17.01
C ILE A 120 2.26 -23.68 16.15
N LYS A 121 3.40 -23.84 16.81
CA LYS A 121 4.74 -23.85 16.19
C LYS A 121 5.52 -25.07 16.64
N GLN A 122 6.47 -25.49 15.83
CA GLN A 122 7.37 -26.57 16.24
C GLN A 122 8.37 -26.05 17.27
N MET A 123 8.52 -26.76 18.38
CA MET A 123 9.45 -26.39 19.44
C MET A 123 10.89 -26.41 18.92
N ARG A 124 11.71 -25.46 19.38
CA ARG A 124 13.13 -25.37 19.06
C ARG A 124 13.98 -25.48 20.30
N ASP A 125 15.08 -26.23 20.19
CA ASP A 125 16.09 -26.35 21.24
C ASP A 125 16.94 -25.05 21.36
N GLN A 126 17.86 -25.05 22.32
CA GLN A 126 18.80 -23.95 22.56
C GLN A 126 19.71 -23.65 21.34
N ASN A 127 19.87 -24.62 20.44
CA ASN A 127 20.64 -24.50 19.20
C ASN A 127 19.77 -24.04 18.02
N ARG A 128 18.51 -23.66 18.26
CA ARG A 128 17.52 -23.26 17.24
C ARG A 128 17.13 -24.39 16.28
N LYS A 129 17.37 -25.65 16.66
CA LYS A 129 16.96 -26.84 15.91
C LYS A 129 15.60 -27.33 16.38
N THR A 130 14.81 -27.87 15.46
CA THR A 130 13.49 -28.40 15.78
C THR A 130 13.60 -29.64 16.65
N VAL A 131 12.77 -29.72 17.69
CA VAL A 131 12.74 -30.85 18.62
C VAL A 131 12.00 -32.01 17.96
N VAL A 132 12.77 -32.82 17.25
CA VAL A 132 12.30 -34.01 16.53
C VAL A 132 13.27 -35.16 16.78
N MET A 133 12.73 -36.34 17.01
CA MET A 133 13.54 -37.57 17.09
C MET A 133 12.88 -38.65 16.24
N LYS A 134 13.70 -39.46 15.55
CA LYS A 134 13.25 -40.62 14.78
C LYS A 134 13.98 -41.87 15.26
N ILE A 135 13.23 -42.95 15.46
CA ILE A 135 13.74 -44.30 15.61
C ILE A 135 13.33 -45.15 14.40
N LYS A 136 14.10 -46.19 14.09
CA LYS A 136 13.81 -47.15 13.02
C LYS A 136 13.83 -48.57 13.61
N PRO A 137 13.06 -49.51 13.03
CA PRO A 137 13.17 -50.93 13.34
C PRO A 137 14.55 -51.47 12.95
#